data_AF-A0A2M8QGL9-F1
#
_entry.id   AF-A0A2M8QGL9-F1
#
_cell.length_a   1.000
_cell.length_b   1.000
_cell.length_c   1.000
_cell.angle_alpha   90.00
_cell.angle_beta   90.00
_cell.angle_gamma   90.00
#
_symmetry.space_group_name_H-M   'P 1'
#
loop_
_entity.id
_entity.type
_entity.pdbx_description
1 polymer ?
#
loop_
_entity_poly.entity_id
_entity_poly.type
_entity_poly.pdbx_seq_one_letter_code
_entity_poly.pdbx_strand_id
1 'polypeptide(L)'
;MASLLGDLTLLAIALAGALIGCGLALLPGLHVFNVAGLALLLSTRGVIGLADQALAMFLLGALVGWAVVNIIPAVFLFAPDDANVVAILPTTRYLMCGRGAEAALLVGAGS
;
A
#
# COMPACT_ATOMS: atom_id res chain seq x y z
N MET A 1 -3.33 32.09 -0.70
CA MET A 1 -4.60 31.35 -0.91
C MET A 1 -4.50 30.33 -2.05
N ALA A 2 -4.02 30.71 -3.24
CA ALA A 2 -3.83 29.75 -4.34
C ALA A 2 -2.81 28.64 -4.04
N SER A 3 -1.72 28.93 -3.31
CA SER A 3 -0.74 27.93 -2.88
C SER A 3 -1.32 26.89 -1.93
N LEU A 4 -2.03 27.33 -0.88
CA LEU A 4 -2.64 26.47 0.12
C LEU A 4 -3.67 25.48 -0.48
N LEU A 5 -4.43 25.93 -1.48
CA LEU A 5 -5.36 25.08 -2.23
C LEU A 5 -4.60 24.00 -3.01
N GLY A 6 -3.49 24.36 -3.65
CA GLY A 6 -2.60 23.40 -4.32
C GLY A 6 -2.04 22.34 -3.36
N ASP A 7 -1.52 22.76 -2.22
CA ASP A 7 -0.97 21.86 -1.21
C ASP A 7 -2.04 20.89 -0.68
N LEU A 8 -3.27 21.38 -0.44
CA LEU A 8 -4.39 20.55 -0.01
C LEU A 8 -4.81 19.54 -1.09
N THR A 9 -4.78 19.92 -2.37
CA THR A 9 -5.05 18.96 -3.46
C THR A 9 -4.00 17.86 -3.53
N LEU A 10 -2.72 18.17 -3.35
CA LEU A 10 -1.65 17.17 -3.32
C LEU A 10 -1.81 16.21 -2.14
N LEU A 11 -2.18 16.72 -0.97
CA LEU A 11 -2.50 15.89 0.19
C LEU A 11 -3.69 14.97 -0.08
N ALA A 12 -4.76 15.49 -0.69
CA ALA A 12 -5.93 14.69 -1.04
C ALA A 12 -5.58 13.57 -2.04
N ILE A 13 -4.71 13.86 -3.02
CA ILE A 13 -4.23 12.87 -3.98
C ILE A 13 -3.37 11.80 -3.31
N ALA A 14 -2.53 12.16 -2.34
CA ALA A 14 -1.75 11.20 -1.55
C ALA A 14 -2.67 10.30 -0.72
N LEU A 15 -3.69 10.85 -0.06
CA LEU A 15 -4.67 10.08 0.69
C LEU A 15 -5.48 9.14 -0.22
N ALA A 16 -5.88 9.60 -1.41
CA ALA A 16 -6.53 8.76 -2.41
C ALA A 16 -5.61 7.61 -2.86
N GLY A 17 -4.32 7.91 -3.09
CA GLY A 17 -3.29 6.92 -3.34
C GLY A 17 -3.24 5.86 -2.23
N ALA A 18 -3.18 6.28 -0.96
CA ALA A 18 -3.14 5.37 0.18
C ALA A 18 -4.35 4.45 0.25
N LEU A 19 -5.56 4.98 0.05
CA LEU A 19 -6.79 4.17 0.04
C LEU A 19 -6.77 3.12 -1.09
N ILE A 20 -6.32 3.52 -2.28
CA ILE A 20 -6.17 2.58 -3.41
C ILE A 20 -5.08 1.54 -3.10
N GLY A 21 -3.96 1.96 -2.53
CA GLY A 21 -2.89 1.09 -2.07
C GLY A 21 -3.37 0.02 -1.09
N CYS A 22 -4.21 0.40 -0.12
CA CYS A 22 -4.84 -0.53 0.81
C CYS A 22 -5.67 -1.60 0.08
N GLY A 23 -6.48 -1.19 -0.91
CA GLY A 23 -7.28 -2.13 -1.69
C GLY A 23 -6.42 -3.09 -2.52
N LEU A 24 -5.37 -2.56 -3.15
CA LEU A 24 -4.43 -3.36 -3.95
C LEU A 24 -3.63 -4.35 -3.09
N ALA A 25 -3.29 -3.96 -1.87
CA ALA A 25 -2.57 -4.82 -0.92
C ALA A 25 -3.36 -6.05 -0.47
N LEU A 26 -4.68 -6.10 -0.66
CA LEU A 26 -5.47 -7.30 -0.35
C LEU A 26 -5.38 -8.37 -1.44
N LEU A 27 -4.86 -8.03 -2.63
CA LEU A 27 -4.69 -8.97 -3.73
C LEU A 27 -3.35 -9.71 -3.58
N PRO A 28 -3.35 -11.01 -3.25
CA PRO A 28 -2.11 -11.76 -3.12
C PRO A 28 -1.37 -11.81 -4.45
N GLY A 29 -0.05 -11.60 -4.41
CA GLY A 29 0.82 -11.61 -5.60
C GLY A 29 0.90 -10.29 -6.38
N LEU A 30 0.14 -9.26 -6.00
CA LEU A 30 0.26 -7.93 -6.60
C LEU A 30 1.14 -7.02 -5.75
N HIS A 31 2.41 -6.87 -6.16
CA HIS A 31 3.35 -5.98 -5.50
C HIS A 31 3.14 -4.51 -5.88
N VAL A 32 3.32 -3.58 -4.93
CA VAL A 32 3.16 -2.13 -5.17
C VAL A 32 4.01 -1.63 -6.34
N PHE A 33 5.23 -2.15 -6.50
CA PHE A 33 6.13 -1.74 -7.58
C PHE A 33 5.63 -2.12 -8.99
N ASN A 34 4.84 -3.19 -9.12
CA ASN A 34 4.22 -3.53 -10.39
C ASN A 34 3.18 -2.47 -10.78
N VAL A 35 2.38 -2.04 -9.80
CA VAL A 35 1.37 -1.00 -10.00
C VAL A 35 2.04 0.34 -10.28
N ALA A 36 3.10 0.69 -9.54
CA ALA A 36 3.86 1.92 -9.77
C ALA A 36 4.49 1.95 -11.17
N GLY A 37 5.11 0.85 -11.61
CA GLY A 37 5.65 0.73 -12.96
C GLY A 37 4.59 0.89 -14.05
N LEU A 38 3.42 0.26 -13.87
CA LEU A 38 2.30 0.43 -14.80
C LEU A 38 1.79 1.88 -14.83
N ALA A 39 1.64 2.52 -13.67
CA ALA A 39 1.21 3.92 -13.58
C ALA A 39 2.19 4.85 -14.30
N LEU A 40 3.50 4.65 -14.12
CA LEU A 40 4.52 5.43 -14.84
C LEU A 40 4.45 5.21 -16.36
N LEU A 41 4.28 3.97 -16.81
CA LEU A 41 4.11 3.67 -18.23
C LEU A 41 2.86 4.35 -18.81
N LEU A 42 1.73 4.31 -18.12
CA LEU A 42 0.50 4.96 -18.56
C LEU A 42 0.62 6.49 -18.53
N SER A 43 1.37 7.05 -17.57
CA SER A 43 1.67 8.48 -17.51
C SER A 43 2.51 8.94 -18.70
N THR A 44 3.58 8.21 -19.04
CA THR A 44 4.42 8.56 -20.22
C THR A 44 3.68 8.43 -21.55
N ARG A 45 2.61 7.63 -21.61
CA ARG A 45 1.71 7.52 -22.76
C ARG A 45 0.63 8.60 -22.80
N GLY A 46 0.59 9.49 -21.81
CA GLY A 46 -0.42 10.55 -21.69
C GLY A 46 -1.82 10.05 -21.32
N VAL A 47 -1.95 8.79 -20.88
CA VAL A 47 -3.25 8.21 -20.45
C VAL A 47 -3.65 8.76 -19.09
N ILE A 48 -2.68 8.97 -18.20
CA ILE A 48 -2.88 9.57 -16.88
C ILE A 48 -2.61 11.07 -17.00
N GLY A 49 -3.65 11.88 -16.90
CA GLY A 49 -3.57 13.34 -16.96
C GLY A 49 -3.09 14.03 -15.67
N LEU A 50 -2.33 13.33 -14.83
CA LEU A 50 -1.77 13.89 -13.59
C LEU A 50 -0.45 14.60 -13.90
N ALA A 51 -0.24 15.76 -13.27
CA ALA A 51 1.06 16.40 -13.23
C ALA A 51 2.07 15.52 -12.45
N ASP A 52 3.36 15.62 -12.78
CA ASP A 52 4.42 14.78 -12.19
C ASP A 52 4.41 14.79 -10.66
N GLN A 53 4.23 15.95 -10.05
CA GLN A 53 4.18 16.09 -8.59
C GLN A 53 2.93 15.41 -7.99
N ALA A 54 1.79 15.50 -8.67
CA ALA A 54 0.56 14.83 -8.24
C ALA A 54 0.69 13.31 -8.37
N LEU A 55 1.31 12.82 -9.45
CA LEU A 55 1.60 11.39 -9.63
C LEU A 55 2.56 10.88 -8.54
N ALA A 56 3.61 11.64 -8.22
CA ALA A 56 4.53 11.29 -7.15
C ALA A 56 3.82 11.17 -5.80
N MET A 57 2.95 12.13 -5.45
CA MET A 57 2.17 12.09 -4.21
C MET A 57 1.18 10.92 -4.19
N PHE A 58 0.54 10.63 -5.32
CA PHE A 58 -0.33 9.47 -5.47
C PHE A 58 0.42 8.15 -5.21
N LEU A 59 1.56 7.96 -5.86
CA LEU A 59 2.38 6.75 -5.71
C LEU A 59 2.95 6.61 -4.30
N LEU A 60 3.36 7.71 -3.68
CA LEU A 60 3.84 7.72 -2.29
C LEU A 60 2.72 7.27 -1.34
N GLY A 61 1.52 7.82 -1.50
CA GLY A 61 0.34 7.39 -0.76
C GLY A 61 0.06 5.91 -0.94
N ALA A 62 -0.01 5.45 -2.19
CA ALA A 62 -0.27 4.05 -2.53
C ALA A 62 0.77 3.10 -1.93
N LEU A 63 2.05 3.49 -1.91
CA LEU A 63 3.11 2.73 -1.26
C LEU A 63 2.89 2.58 0.25
N VAL A 64 2.55 3.66 0.94
CA VAL A 64 2.29 3.63 2.38
C VAL A 64 1.07 2.76 2.70
N GLY A 65 -0.05 2.99 1.99
CA GLY A 65 -1.26 2.21 2.20
C GLY A 65 -1.06 0.72 1.91
N TRP A 66 -0.33 0.41 0.83
CA TRP A 66 -0.02 -0.97 0.48
C TRP A 66 0.87 -1.64 1.53
N ALA A 67 1.94 -0.98 1.97
CA ALA A 67 2.89 -1.54 2.92
C ALA A 67 2.23 -1.91 4.26
N VAL A 68 1.28 -1.10 4.73
CA VAL A 68 0.55 -1.36 5.99
C VAL A 68 -0.44 -2.51 5.83
N VAL A 69 -1.16 -2.58 4.71
CA VAL A 69 -2.27 -3.54 4.54
C VAL A 69 -1.81 -4.89 3.97
N ASN A 70 -0.65 -4.97 3.31
CA ASN A 70 -0.14 -6.21 2.70
C ASN A 70 0.11 -7.32 3.73
N ILE A 71 0.22 -6.96 5.02
CA ILE A 71 0.28 -7.94 6.09
C ILE A 71 -0.98 -8.81 6.20
N ILE A 72 -2.15 -8.32 5.79
CA ILE A 72 -3.41 -9.08 5.88
C ILE A 72 -3.34 -10.37 5.02
N PRO A 73 -3.10 -10.31 3.69
CA PRO A 73 -2.91 -11.54 2.94
C PRO A 73 -1.65 -12.31 3.33
N ALA A 74 -0.59 -11.65 3.82
CA ALA A 74 0.57 -12.36 4.34
C ALA A 74 0.24 -13.27 5.53
N VAL A 75 -0.58 -12.78 6.48
CA VAL A 75 -1.02 -13.54 7.65
C VAL A 75 -2.05 -14.59 7.27
N PHE A 76 -3.12 -14.21 6.55
CA PHE A 76 -4.29 -15.09 6.37
C PHE A 76 -4.18 -16.02 5.16
N LEU A 77 -3.45 -15.63 4.11
CA LEU A 77 -3.32 -16.37 2.87
C LEU A 77 -1.92 -16.96 2.66
N PHE A 78 -1.02 -16.80 3.65
CA PHE A 78 0.38 -17.23 3.56
C PHE A 78 1.08 -16.71 2.29
N ALA A 79 0.80 -15.45 1.93
CA ALA A 79 1.41 -14.78 0.78
C ALA A 79 2.32 -13.60 1.23
N PRO A 80 3.36 -13.85 2.06
CA PRO A 80 4.27 -12.80 2.49
C PRO A 80 5.15 -12.31 1.34
N ASP A 81 5.52 -11.03 1.39
CA ASP A 81 6.56 -10.43 0.56
C ASP A 81 7.92 -10.46 1.29
N ASP A 82 8.98 -10.01 0.60
CA ASP A 82 10.34 -9.97 1.13
C ASP A 82 10.45 -9.12 2.42
N ALA A 83 9.58 -8.10 2.57
CA ALA A 83 9.56 -7.21 3.72
C ALA A 83 8.98 -7.88 4.98
N ASN A 84 8.04 -8.82 4.82
CA ASN A 84 7.33 -9.47 5.93
C ASN A 84 7.87 -10.86 6.29
N VAL A 85 8.96 -11.32 5.66
CA VAL A 85 9.51 -12.68 5.87
C VAL A 85 9.80 -12.98 7.34
N VAL A 86 10.30 -11.99 8.10
CA VAL A 86 10.65 -12.17 9.52
C VAL A 86 9.40 -12.34 10.39
N ALA A 87 8.26 -11.78 9.97
CA ALA A 87 6.99 -11.87 10.69
C ALA A 87 6.26 -13.21 10.48
N ILE A 88 6.69 -14.07 9.55
CA ILE A 88 5.97 -15.31 9.19
C ILE A 88 5.78 -16.24 10.39
N LEU A 89 6.85 -16.59 11.10
CA LEU A 89 6.79 -17.50 12.26
C LEU A 89 5.85 -17.01 13.38
N PRO A 90 5.99 -15.78 13.91
CA PRO A 90 5.11 -15.30 14.96
C PRO A 90 3.66 -15.16 14.47
N THR A 91 3.43 -14.62 13.27
CA THR A 91 2.08 -14.43 12.74
C THR A 91 1.36 -15.75 12.47
N THR A 92 2.07 -16.76 11.97
CA THR A 92 1.53 -18.12 11.78
C THR A 92 1.09 -18.73 13.11
N ARG A 93 1.91 -18.59 14.17
CA ARG A 93 1.56 -19.07 15.51
C ARG A 93 0.29 -18.40 16.04
N TYR A 94 0.19 -17.07 15.89
CA TYR A 94 -1.01 -16.32 16.28
C TYR A 94 -2.25 -16.79 15.51
N LEU A 95 -2.13 -16.98 14.19
CA LEU A 95 -3.22 -17.50 13.37
C LEU A 95 -3.69 -18.88 13.82
N MET A 96 -2.76 -19.79 14.11
CA MET A 96 -3.05 -21.14 14.63
C MET A 96 -3.74 -21.12 16.00
N CYS A 97 -3.57 -20.05 16.78
CA CYS A 97 -4.29 -19.82 18.04
C CYS A 97 -5.62 -19.08 17.85
N GLY A 98 -6.10 -18.88 16.62
CA GLY A 98 -7.32 -18.12 16.33
C GLY A 98 -7.17 -16.61 16.46
N ARG A 99 -5.93 -16.09 16.57
CA ARG A 99 -5.59 -14.67 16.83
C ARG A 99 -4.97 -13.99 15.60
N GLY A 100 -5.33 -14.43 14.39
CA GLY A 100 -4.78 -13.88 13.14
C GLY A 100 -5.03 -12.37 12.95
N ALA A 101 -6.21 -11.89 13.36
CA ALA A 101 -6.53 -10.46 13.28
C ALA A 101 -5.64 -9.60 14.18
N GLU A 102 -5.31 -10.10 15.37
CA GLU A 102 -4.40 -9.44 16.29
C GLU A 102 -2.97 -9.39 15.74
N ALA A 103 -2.51 -10.49 15.13
CA ALA A 103 -1.22 -10.52 14.46
C ALA A 103 -1.12 -9.51 13.30
N ALA A 104 -2.16 -9.43 12.46
CA ALA A 104 -2.21 -8.46 11.37
C ALA A 104 -2.20 -7.00 11.88
N LEU A 105 -2.92 -6.73 12.98
CA LEU A 105 -2.96 -5.40 13.60
C LEU A 105 -1.62 -5.01 14.23
N LEU A 106 -0.97 -5.93 14.97
CA LEU A 106 0.31 -5.69 15.61
C LEU A 106 1.39 -5.35 14.58
N VAL A 107 1.55 -6.23 13.59
CA VAL A 107 2.57 -6.04 12.54
C VAL A 107 2.24 -4.85 11.64
N GLY A 108 0.96 -4.66 11.27
CA GLY A 108 0.53 -3.49 10.50
C GLY A 108 0.73 -2.16 11.23
N ALA A 109 0.70 -2.16 12.57
CA ALA A 109 1.03 -1.00 13.40
C ALA A 109 2.54 -0.78 13.60
N GLY A 110 3.39 -1.70 13.11
CA GLY A 110 4.85 -1.60 13.16
C GLY A 110 5.51 -2.20 14.41
N SER A 111 4.89 -3.17 15.08
CA SER A 111 5.45 -3.85 16.26
C SER A 111 6.43 -4.99 15.95
#